data_AF-A0A5Q6RZE6-F1
#
_entry.id   AF-A0A5Q6RZE6-F1
#
_cell.length_a   1.000
_cell.length_b   1.000
_cell.length_c   1.000
_cell.angle_alpha   90.00
_cell.angle_beta   90.00
_cell.angle_gamma   90.00
#
_symmetry.space_group_name_H-M   'P 1'
#
loop_
_entity.id
_entity.type
_entity.pdbx_description
1 polymer ?
#
loop_
_entity_poly.entity_id
_entity_poly.type
_entity_poly.pdbx_seq_one_letter_code
_entity_poly.pdbx_strand_id
1 'polypeptide(L)'
;MGVWAMGVFGNDDAADLAFEVDDAETAREVRSVLAQAIDTVLNDPTKADRGDVLVAVAAAALVALSLGTDLELAEMDVYGPQDWEPALLDADPHLVSSAREVVRLVCLPHAQQRWKRKKALWRSAAEHAEYLREVSAVRDALAEPQ
;
A
#
# COMPACT_ATOMS: atom_id res chain seq x y z
N MET A 1 -19.90 -6.90 12.20
CA MET A 1 -18.82 -6.36 11.33
C MET A 1 -17.73 -5.88 12.27
N GLY A 2 -16.60 -6.61 12.28
CA GLY A 2 -15.55 -6.51 13.29
C GLY A 2 -14.84 -5.16 13.30
N VAL A 3 -14.15 -4.87 14.39
CA VAL A 3 -13.27 -3.71 14.51
C VAL A 3 -12.07 -3.98 13.62
N TRP A 4 -11.93 -3.22 12.55
CA TRP A 4 -10.78 -3.34 11.67
C TRP A 4 -9.67 -2.45 12.18
N ALA A 5 -8.47 -2.87 11.87
CA ALA A 5 -7.25 -2.34 12.43
C ALA A 5 -6.74 -1.18 11.54
N MET A 6 -5.71 -0.44 11.96
CA MET A 6 -5.50 0.94 11.47
C MET A 6 -4.29 1.10 10.55
N GLY A 7 -3.55 0.03 10.32
CA GLY A 7 -2.38 -0.01 9.48
C GLY A 7 -2.69 -0.13 8.00
N VAL A 8 -1.64 -0.16 7.19
CA VAL A 8 -1.69 -0.31 5.73
C VAL A 8 -2.51 -1.54 5.31
N PHE A 9 -2.45 -2.63 6.09
CA PHE A 9 -3.21 -3.87 5.87
C PHE A 9 -4.47 -3.99 6.72
N GLY A 10 -4.74 -3.05 7.62
CA GLY A 10 -5.88 -3.08 8.53
C GLY A 10 -7.25 -2.85 7.89
N ASN A 11 -7.38 -2.88 6.56
CA ASN A 11 -8.61 -2.55 5.84
C ASN A 11 -8.98 -3.61 4.80
N ASP A 12 -10.29 -3.85 4.57
CA ASP A 12 -10.78 -4.87 3.60
C ASP A 12 -10.19 -4.67 2.21
N ASP A 13 -10.08 -3.43 1.74
CA ASP A 13 -9.55 -3.17 0.40
C ASP A 13 -8.09 -3.70 0.30
N ALA A 14 -7.27 -3.54 1.35
CA ALA A 14 -5.92 -4.10 1.41
C ALA A 14 -5.88 -5.62 1.71
N ALA A 15 -6.89 -6.17 2.39
CA ALA A 15 -7.02 -7.60 2.60
C ALA A 15 -7.34 -8.33 1.28
N ASP A 16 -8.17 -7.74 0.41
CA ASP A 16 -8.42 -8.26 -0.94
C ASP A 16 -7.12 -8.37 -1.74
N LEU A 17 -6.24 -7.36 -1.64
CA LEU A 17 -4.91 -7.41 -2.24
C LEU A 17 -4.06 -8.55 -1.65
N ALA A 18 -4.09 -8.75 -0.33
CA ALA A 18 -3.35 -9.83 0.32
C ALA A 18 -3.78 -11.21 -0.21
N PHE A 19 -5.08 -11.43 -0.38
CA PHE A 19 -5.60 -12.65 -1.00
C PHE A 19 -5.15 -12.82 -2.45
N GLU A 20 -5.18 -11.75 -3.27
CA GLU A 20 -4.68 -11.82 -4.66
C GLU A 20 -3.18 -12.13 -4.74
N VAL A 21 -2.40 -11.65 -3.77
CA VAL A 21 -0.96 -11.94 -3.68
C VAL A 21 -0.71 -13.39 -3.25
N ASP A 22 -1.46 -13.90 -2.26
CA ASP A 22 -1.34 -15.29 -1.80
C ASP A 22 -1.83 -16.30 -2.86
N ASP A 23 -2.85 -15.95 -3.65
CA ASP A 23 -3.35 -16.79 -4.76
C ASP A 23 -2.42 -16.80 -5.98
N ALA A 24 -1.44 -15.89 -6.06
CA ALA A 24 -0.50 -15.81 -7.17
C ALA A 24 0.56 -16.92 -7.06
N GLU A 25 0.60 -17.82 -8.04
CA GLU A 25 1.50 -18.98 -8.03
C GLU A 25 2.95 -18.63 -8.44
N THR A 26 3.15 -17.46 -9.05
CA THR A 26 4.44 -17.04 -9.58
C THR A 26 4.82 -15.62 -9.22
N ALA A 27 6.12 -15.36 -9.06
CA ALA A 27 6.71 -14.02 -8.92
C ALA A 27 6.24 -13.01 -9.98
N ARG A 28 5.92 -13.49 -11.20
CA ARG A 28 5.40 -12.64 -12.28
C ARG A 28 3.96 -12.22 -12.02
N GLU A 29 3.13 -13.12 -11.50
CA GLU A 29 1.74 -12.81 -11.15
C GLU A 29 1.67 -11.87 -9.96
N VAL A 30 2.48 -12.10 -8.91
CA VAL A 30 2.63 -11.17 -7.79
C VAL A 30 2.99 -9.77 -8.30
N ARG A 31 4.03 -9.66 -9.16
CA ARG A 31 4.40 -8.38 -9.79
C ARG A 31 3.25 -7.73 -10.55
N SER A 32 2.46 -8.52 -11.28
CA SER A 32 1.32 -8.01 -12.04
C SER A 32 0.23 -7.45 -11.12
N VAL A 33 -0.09 -8.14 -10.03
CA VAL A 33 -1.08 -7.70 -9.03
C VAL A 33 -0.64 -6.38 -8.41
N LEU A 34 0.62 -6.31 -7.94
CA LEU A 34 1.16 -5.08 -7.33
C LEU A 34 1.22 -3.91 -8.32
N ALA A 35 1.66 -4.17 -9.56
CA ALA A 35 1.70 -3.14 -10.60
C ALA A 35 0.30 -2.61 -10.92
N GLN A 36 -0.69 -3.49 -11.06
CA GLN A 36 -2.07 -3.10 -11.36
C GLN A 36 -2.69 -2.26 -10.24
N ALA A 37 -2.46 -2.64 -8.97
CA ALA A 37 -2.88 -1.87 -7.81
C ALA A 37 -2.32 -0.43 -7.83
N ILE A 38 -1.01 -0.30 -8.07
CA ILE A 38 -0.32 0.99 -8.12
C ILE A 38 -0.79 1.82 -9.33
N ASP A 39 -0.84 1.20 -10.51
CA ASP A 39 -1.20 1.85 -11.77
C ASP A 39 -2.65 2.35 -11.79
N THR A 40 -3.55 1.70 -11.06
CA THR A 40 -4.94 2.14 -10.91
C THR A 40 -5.01 3.58 -10.38
N VAL A 41 -4.14 3.92 -9.42
CA VAL A 41 -4.08 5.27 -8.86
C VAL A 41 -3.25 6.20 -9.75
N LEU A 42 -2.14 5.74 -10.31
CA LEU A 42 -1.23 6.59 -11.11
C LEU A 42 -1.82 7.01 -12.46
N ASN A 43 -2.59 6.13 -13.11
CA ASN A 43 -3.15 6.40 -14.44
C ASN A 43 -4.26 7.46 -14.42
N ASP A 44 -5.09 7.46 -13.38
CA ASP A 44 -6.12 8.50 -13.20
C ASP A 44 -6.34 8.81 -11.71
N PRO A 45 -5.45 9.62 -11.10
CA PRO A 45 -5.56 9.99 -9.67
C PRO A 45 -6.86 10.72 -9.33
N THR A 46 -7.56 11.24 -10.35
CA THR A 46 -8.83 11.93 -10.16
C THR A 46 -10.00 10.96 -10.13
N LYS A 47 -9.91 9.81 -10.79
CA LYS A 47 -10.95 8.78 -10.73
C LYS A 47 -10.71 7.78 -9.61
N ALA A 48 -9.46 7.58 -9.20
CA ALA A 48 -9.09 6.76 -8.07
C ALA A 48 -10.01 7.06 -6.87
N ASP A 49 -10.69 6.02 -6.44
CA ASP A 49 -11.52 6.08 -5.27
C ASP A 49 -10.67 5.82 -4.03
N ARG A 50 -11.35 5.46 -2.97
CA ARG A 50 -10.76 5.29 -1.66
C ARG A 50 -10.07 3.93 -1.54
N GLY A 51 -10.72 2.86 -2.01
CA GLY A 51 -10.17 1.51 -1.96
C GLY A 51 -8.93 1.41 -2.83
N ASP A 52 -8.99 1.98 -4.04
CA ASP A 52 -7.85 2.04 -4.97
C ASP A 52 -6.59 2.60 -4.30
N VAL A 53 -6.74 3.65 -3.47
CA VAL A 53 -5.63 4.30 -2.78
C VAL A 53 -5.07 3.43 -1.65
N LEU A 54 -5.93 2.77 -0.87
CA LEU A 54 -5.49 1.88 0.21
C LEU A 54 -4.75 0.67 -0.38
N VAL A 55 -5.33 0.07 -1.43
CA VAL A 55 -4.74 -1.03 -2.20
C VAL A 55 -3.38 -0.64 -2.78
N ALA A 56 -3.28 0.54 -3.41
CA ALA A 56 -2.03 1.00 -4.00
C ALA A 56 -0.94 1.27 -2.95
N VAL A 57 -1.30 1.75 -1.75
CA VAL A 57 -0.36 1.95 -0.65
C VAL A 57 0.10 0.61 -0.07
N ALA A 58 -0.81 -0.36 0.09
CA ALA A 58 -0.47 -1.72 0.52
C ALA A 58 0.47 -2.40 -0.50
N ALA A 59 0.18 -2.26 -1.79
CA ALA A 59 1.06 -2.74 -2.85
C ALA A 59 2.45 -2.09 -2.80
N ALA A 60 2.51 -0.76 -2.62
CA ALA A 60 3.79 -0.06 -2.47
C ALA A 60 4.56 -0.48 -1.21
N ALA A 61 3.87 -0.83 -0.14
CA ALA A 61 4.46 -1.34 1.09
C ALA A 61 5.11 -2.72 0.91
N LEU A 62 4.46 -3.63 0.16
CA LEU A 62 5.04 -4.91 -0.23
C LEU A 62 6.29 -4.70 -1.11
N VAL A 63 6.24 -3.76 -2.05
CA VAL A 63 7.42 -3.39 -2.84
C VAL A 63 8.56 -2.89 -1.95
N ALA A 64 8.27 -2.08 -0.94
CA ALA A 64 9.29 -1.60 0.02
C ALA A 64 9.92 -2.76 0.82
N LEU A 65 9.11 -3.72 1.27
CA LEU A 65 9.58 -4.92 1.96
C LEU A 65 10.49 -5.77 1.07
N SER A 66 10.17 -5.91 -0.22
CA SER A 66 11.01 -6.59 -1.21
C SER A 66 12.39 -5.97 -1.44
N LEU A 67 12.57 -4.69 -1.07
CA LEU A 67 13.89 -4.05 -1.12
C LEU A 67 14.78 -4.44 0.08
N GLY A 68 14.30 -5.28 0.99
CA GLY A 68 15.03 -5.69 2.19
C GLY A 68 15.07 -4.60 3.26
N THR A 69 14.05 -3.75 3.31
CA THR A 69 13.92 -2.71 4.34
C THR A 69 13.36 -3.30 5.63
N ASP A 70 13.82 -2.80 6.78
CA ASP A 70 13.30 -3.16 8.12
C ASP A 70 11.95 -2.46 8.40
N LEU A 71 11.05 -2.47 7.42
CA LEU A 71 9.76 -1.81 7.51
C LEU A 71 8.78 -2.67 8.34
N GLU A 72 8.46 -2.21 9.54
CA GLU A 72 7.41 -2.81 10.37
C GLU A 72 6.06 -2.13 10.07
N LEU A 73 5.07 -2.93 9.67
CA LEU A 73 3.71 -2.48 9.37
C LEU A 73 2.73 -3.15 10.32
N ALA A 74 1.85 -2.37 10.94
CA ALA A 74 0.83 -2.95 11.80
C ALA A 74 -0.08 -3.87 10.99
N GLU A 75 -0.42 -4.99 11.62
CA GLU A 75 -1.40 -5.96 11.13
C GLU A 75 -1.03 -6.65 9.81
N MET A 76 0.20 -6.48 9.33
CA MET A 76 0.75 -7.26 8.21
C MET A 76 0.72 -8.76 8.51
N ASP A 77 0.96 -9.16 9.76
CA ASP A 77 0.92 -10.55 10.22
C ASP A 77 -0.50 -11.13 10.27
N VAL A 78 -1.52 -10.30 10.44
CA VAL A 78 -2.92 -10.73 10.57
C VAL A 78 -3.70 -10.60 9.26
N TYR A 79 -3.46 -9.54 8.49
CA TYR A 79 -4.25 -9.16 7.31
C TYR A 79 -3.40 -8.96 6.05
N GLY A 80 -2.08 -9.04 6.14
CA GLY A 80 -1.20 -9.05 4.97
C GLY A 80 -1.11 -10.44 4.32
N PRO A 81 -0.44 -10.54 3.15
CA PRO A 81 -0.22 -11.83 2.51
C PRO A 81 0.57 -12.77 3.43
N GLN A 82 0.05 -13.98 3.60
CA GLN A 82 0.56 -14.96 4.57
C GLN A 82 1.81 -15.67 4.07
N ASP A 83 1.92 -15.85 2.76
CA ASP A 83 3.06 -16.53 2.11
C ASP A 83 3.98 -15.51 1.40
N TRP A 84 4.06 -14.29 1.94
CA TRP A 84 4.88 -13.22 1.36
C TRP A 84 6.38 -13.54 1.41
N GLU A 85 7.00 -13.67 0.25
CA GLU A 85 8.45 -13.78 0.10
C GLU A 85 9.05 -12.54 -0.58
N PRO A 86 9.77 -11.67 0.16
CA PRO A 86 10.37 -10.44 -0.37
C PRO A 86 11.23 -10.65 -1.62
N ALA A 87 11.91 -11.79 -1.73
CA ALA A 87 12.80 -12.13 -2.84
C ALA A 87 12.07 -12.32 -4.18
N LEU A 88 10.74 -12.49 -4.19
CA LEU A 88 9.97 -12.75 -5.41
C LEU A 88 9.96 -11.58 -6.40
N LEU A 89 10.18 -10.33 -5.96
CA LEU A 89 10.03 -9.18 -6.85
C LEU A 89 11.27 -8.85 -7.69
N ASP A 90 12.46 -9.42 -7.42
CA ASP A 90 13.73 -9.08 -8.10
C ASP A 90 13.83 -7.58 -8.45
N ALA A 91 13.83 -6.70 -7.45
CA ALA A 91 14.03 -5.24 -7.55
C ALA A 91 13.66 -4.59 -8.91
N ASP A 92 12.45 -4.83 -9.42
CA ASP A 92 12.00 -4.28 -10.70
C ASP A 92 12.02 -2.74 -10.60
N PRO A 93 12.93 -2.04 -11.32
CA PRO A 93 13.10 -0.60 -11.15
C PRO A 93 11.84 0.19 -11.51
N HIS A 94 11.03 -0.33 -12.45
CA HIS A 94 9.78 0.31 -12.83
C HIS A 94 8.75 0.21 -11.71
N LEU A 95 8.59 -0.98 -11.13
CA LEU A 95 7.65 -1.20 -10.03
C LEU A 95 8.05 -0.37 -8.80
N VAL A 96 9.35 -0.30 -8.48
CA VAL A 96 9.88 0.55 -7.39
C VAL A 96 9.61 2.04 -7.66
N SER A 97 9.85 2.49 -8.89
CA SER A 97 9.57 3.87 -9.30
C SER A 97 8.08 4.21 -9.18
N SER A 98 7.18 3.32 -9.61
CA SER A 98 5.74 3.50 -9.49
C SER A 98 5.29 3.49 -8.02
N ALA A 99 5.82 2.59 -7.20
CA ALA A 99 5.56 2.54 -5.75
C ALA A 99 5.95 3.86 -5.06
N ARG A 100 7.10 4.43 -5.40
CA ARG A 100 7.53 5.75 -4.91
C ARG A 100 6.54 6.84 -5.28
N GLU A 101 6.15 6.91 -6.55
CA GLU A 101 5.28 7.99 -7.02
C GLU A 101 3.88 7.90 -6.43
N VAL A 102 3.32 6.70 -6.26
CA VAL A 102 1.98 6.55 -5.67
C VAL A 102 1.97 6.96 -4.21
N VAL A 103 2.97 6.54 -3.43
CA VAL A 103 3.08 6.93 -2.02
C VAL A 103 3.30 8.44 -1.90
N ARG A 104 4.14 9.03 -2.77
CA ARG A 104 4.35 10.49 -2.83
C ARG A 104 3.04 11.22 -3.10
N LEU A 105 2.25 10.75 -4.06
CA LEU A 105 0.95 11.31 -4.40
C LEU A 105 -0.01 11.24 -3.21
N VAL A 106 -0.01 10.13 -2.48
CA VAL A 106 -0.84 9.92 -1.29
C VAL A 106 -0.47 10.84 -0.12
N CYS A 107 0.81 11.19 0.00
CA CYS A 107 1.28 12.15 0.98
C CYS A 107 0.93 13.62 0.66
N LEU A 108 0.43 13.94 -0.54
CA LEU A 108 0.13 15.33 -0.91
C LEU A 108 -1.08 15.88 -0.14
N PRO A 109 -1.01 17.09 0.45
CA PRO A 109 -2.10 17.65 1.26
C PRO A 109 -3.45 17.74 0.54
N HIS A 110 -3.45 18.04 -0.77
CA HIS A 110 -4.67 18.14 -1.57
C HIS A 110 -5.29 16.77 -1.86
N ALA A 111 -4.46 15.73 -2.03
CA ALA A 111 -4.92 14.35 -2.19
C ALA A 111 -5.57 13.85 -0.89
N GLN A 112 -4.91 14.07 0.25
CA GLN A 112 -5.46 13.75 1.57
C GLN A 112 -6.78 14.48 1.84
N GLN A 113 -6.90 15.77 1.50
CA GLN A 113 -8.16 16.50 1.66
C GLN A 113 -9.29 15.95 0.79
N ARG A 114 -8.98 15.51 -0.43
CA ARG A 114 -9.94 14.90 -1.36
C ARG A 114 -10.50 13.60 -0.78
N TRP A 115 -9.64 12.72 -0.26
CA TRP A 115 -10.06 11.42 0.24
C TRP A 115 -10.72 11.49 1.62
N LYS A 116 -10.29 12.41 2.50
CA LYS A 116 -11.00 12.73 3.76
C LYS A 116 -12.47 13.11 3.54
N ARG A 117 -12.79 13.79 2.44
CA ARG A 117 -14.16 14.23 2.12
C ARG A 117 -15.06 13.11 1.59
N LYS A 118 -14.51 11.99 1.10
CA LYS A 118 -15.30 10.95 0.41
C LYS A 118 -15.99 9.94 1.33
N LYS A 119 -15.64 9.86 2.63
CA LYS A 119 -16.35 9.18 3.76
C LYS A 119 -15.36 9.13 4.93
N ALA A 120 -15.82 9.21 6.18
CA ALA A 120 -14.94 9.04 7.34
C ALA A 120 -14.45 7.58 7.42
N LEU A 121 -13.28 7.31 6.82
CA LEU A 121 -12.55 6.03 6.90
C LEU A 121 -12.18 5.70 8.34
N TRP A 122 -11.60 6.71 8.97
CA TRP A 122 -11.14 6.69 10.33
C TRP A 122 -12.27 7.22 11.20
N ARG A 123 -12.59 6.47 12.25
CA ARG A 123 -13.54 6.87 13.29
C ARG A 123 -13.00 8.08 14.05
N SER A 124 -11.69 8.28 14.05
CA SER A 124 -11.04 9.40 14.72
C SER A 124 -9.90 10.04 13.91
N ALA A 125 -9.52 11.26 14.29
CA ALA A 125 -8.33 11.91 13.75
C ALA A 125 -7.03 11.19 14.14
N ALA A 126 -7.02 10.47 15.27
CA ALA A 126 -5.86 9.71 15.74
C ALA A 126 -5.59 8.50 14.84
N GLU A 127 -6.65 7.79 14.49
CA GLU A 127 -6.65 6.67 13.55
C GLU A 127 -6.12 7.08 12.16
N HIS A 128 -6.55 8.24 11.65
CA HIS A 128 -6.02 8.78 10.40
C HIS A 128 -4.53 9.17 10.51
N ALA A 129 -4.10 9.68 11.68
CA ALA A 129 -2.71 10.02 11.91
C ALA A 129 -1.81 8.78 12.02
N GLU A 130 -2.34 7.65 12.49
CA GLU A 130 -1.65 6.35 12.52
C GLU A 130 -1.40 5.81 11.13
N TYR A 131 -2.45 5.72 10.31
CA TYR A 131 -2.30 5.33 8.91
C TYR A 131 -1.25 6.20 8.18
N LEU A 132 -1.32 7.53 8.33
CA LEU A 132 -0.34 8.42 7.71
C LEU A 132 1.10 8.24 8.23
N ARG A 133 1.29 7.77 9.47
CA ARG A 133 2.62 7.43 9.98
C ARG A 133 3.19 6.23 9.22
N GLU A 134 2.39 5.19 9.00
CA GLU A 134 2.84 4.03 8.21
C GLU A 134 3.07 4.37 6.75
N VAL A 135 2.18 5.15 6.11
CA VAL A 135 2.42 5.62 4.73
C VAL A 135 3.72 6.42 4.64
N SER A 136 4.05 7.21 5.66
CA SER A 136 5.33 7.93 5.72
C SER A 136 6.51 6.97 5.90
N ALA A 137 6.39 5.92 6.71
CA ALA A 137 7.42 4.90 6.86
C ALA A 137 7.65 4.14 5.54
N VAL A 138 6.59 3.78 4.81
CA VAL A 138 6.66 3.18 3.47
C VAL A 138 7.40 4.13 2.51
N ARG A 139 7.05 5.41 2.51
CA ARG A 139 7.72 6.43 1.67
C ARG A 139 9.22 6.47 1.93
N ASP A 140 9.60 6.45 3.20
CA ASP A 140 10.99 6.59 3.62
C ASP A 140 11.77 5.29 3.32
N ALA A 141 11.14 4.12 3.46
CA ALA A 141 11.69 2.82 3.05
C ALA A 141 11.91 2.72 1.52
N LEU A 142 11.04 3.36 0.73
CA LEU A 142 11.19 3.40 -0.73
C LEU A 142 12.22 4.44 -1.20
N ALA A 143 12.70 5.35 -0.34
CA ALA A 143 13.71 6.33 -0.71
C ALA A 143 15.04 5.63 -1.07
N GLU A 144 15.80 6.20 -2.01
CA GLU A 144 17.11 5.64 -2.37
C GLU A 144 18.07 5.72 -1.17
N PRO A 145 18.88 4.67 -0.91
CA PRO A 145 20.00 4.80 -0.01
C PRO A 145 20.97 5.85 -0.62
N GLN A 146 21.26 6.90 0.16
CA GLN A 146 22.22 7.94 -0.23
C GLN A 146 23.64 7.39 -0.33
#